data_AF-A0A3R7EFZ4-F1
#
_entry.id   AF-A0A3R7EFZ4-F1
#
_cell.length_a   1.000
_cell.length_b   1.000
_cell.length_c   1.000
_cell.angle_alpha   90.00
_cell.angle_beta   90.00
_cell.angle_gamma   90.00
#
_symmetry.space_group_name_H-M   'P 1'
#
loop_
_entity.id
_entity.type
_entity.pdbx_description
1 polymer ?
#
loop_
_entity_poly.entity_id
_entity_poly.type
_entity_poly.pdbx_seq_one_letter_code
_entity_poly.pdbx_strand_id
1 'polypeptide(L)'
;MKALRDSSYAEEAGIGNILRNEILFIARVNPERKAMNLSRGEVERIVVISEKLSREFLKLKLEHKRIKPLLLVYNRYGDKCKICGAPIKFYMQKPINRKTFIYGNCQKL
;
A
#
# COMPACT_ATOMS: atom_id res chain seq x y z
N MET A 1 5.78 24.05 -3.87
CA MET A 1 5.37 22.85 -3.10
C MET A 1 4.41 22.01 -3.93
N LYS A 2 4.95 21.12 -4.78
CA LYS A 2 4.19 20.31 -5.75
C LYS A 2 3.98 18.91 -5.14
N ALA A 3 3.20 18.84 -4.08
CA ALA A 3 3.01 17.61 -3.33
C ALA A 3 1.84 16.80 -3.93
N LEU A 4 2.19 15.62 -4.47
CA LEU A 4 1.32 14.45 -4.57
C LEU A 4 0.20 14.48 -5.62
N ARG A 5 0.47 15.00 -6.82
CA ARG A 5 -0.43 14.82 -7.97
C ARG A 5 -0.24 13.51 -8.74
N ASP A 6 0.86 12.82 -8.54
CA ASP A 6 1.18 11.63 -9.33
C ASP A 6 1.56 10.46 -8.42
N SER A 7 1.03 9.28 -8.74
CA SER A 7 1.42 8.00 -8.13
C SER A 7 2.89 7.64 -8.39
N SER A 8 3.68 8.52 -9.03
CA SER A 8 5.10 8.38 -9.34
C SER A 8 6.02 8.62 -8.14
N TYR A 9 5.64 9.41 -7.14
CA TYR A 9 6.54 9.76 -6.03
C TYR A 9 6.95 8.57 -5.15
N ALA A 10 6.08 7.57 -4.99
CA ALA A 10 6.44 6.35 -4.28
C ALA A 10 7.51 5.54 -5.04
N GLU A 11 7.52 5.61 -6.38
CA GLU A 11 8.50 4.91 -7.22
C GLU A 11 9.86 5.60 -7.18
N GLU A 12 9.86 6.93 -7.20
CA GLU A 12 11.05 7.76 -7.08
C GLU A 12 11.74 7.61 -5.71
N ALA A 13 11.00 7.21 -4.67
CA ALA A 13 11.51 6.89 -3.33
C ALA A 13 11.87 5.40 -3.12
N GLY A 14 11.79 4.55 -4.15
CA GLY A 14 12.14 3.12 -4.07
C GLY A 14 11.03 2.20 -3.55
N ILE A 15 9.80 2.69 -3.38
CA ILE A 15 8.63 1.90 -2.98
C ILE A 15 7.94 1.32 -4.22
N GLY A 16 8.23 0.04 -4.50
CA GLY A 16 7.57 -0.71 -5.57
C GLY A 16 6.09 -0.98 -5.30
N ASN A 17 5.35 -1.41 -6.34
CA ASN A 17 3.89 -1.63 -6.28
C ASN A 17 3.47 -2.61 -5.16
N ILE A 18 4.31 -3.59 -4.81
CA ILE A 18 4.03 -4.52 -3.71
C ILE A 18 3.95 -3.76 -2.37
N LEU A 19 5.03 -3.06 -2.00
CA LEU A 19 5.08 -2.30 -0.75
C LEU A 19 4.00 -1.21 -0.71
N ARG A 20 3.74 -0.53 -1.83
CA ARG A 20 2.63 0.43 -1.92
C ARG A 20 1.29 -0.16 -1.47
N ASN A 21 0.94 -1.36 -1.95
CA ASN A 21 -0.31 -2.02 -1.58
C ASN A 21 -0.33 -2.37 -0.08
N GLU A 22 0.77 -2.89 0.46
CA GLU A 22 0.87 -3.23 1.88
C GLU A 22 0.79 -1.98 2.78
N ILE A 23 1.48 -0.89 2.40
CA ILE A 23 1.48 0.39 3.13
C ILE A 23 0.07 0.96 3.20
N LEU A 24 -0.59 1.12 2.05
CA LEU A 24 -1.93 1.73 1.99
C LEU A 24 -2.97 0.84 2.70
N PHE A 25 -2.78 -0.48 2.66
CA PHE A 25 -3.60 -1.40 3.41
C PHE A 25 -3.46 -1.21 4.92
N ILE A 26 -2.24 -1.24 5.45
CA ILE A 26 -1.98 -1.07 6.89
C ILE A 26 -2.40 0.33 7.35
N ALA A 27 -2.20 1.36 6.52
CA ALA A 27 -2.59 2.74 6.80
C ALA A 27 -4.11 2.97 6.71
N ARG A 28 -4.87 1.99 6.18
CA ARG A 28 -6.31 2.08 5.91
C ARG A 28 -6.68 3.24 4.99
N VAL A 29 -5.86 3.48 3.98
CA VAL A 29 -6.03 4.55 3.00
C VAL A 29 -6.45 3.98 1.66
N ASN A 30 -7.49 4.56 1.06
CA ASN A 30 -7.93 4.17 -0.27
C ASN A 30 -6.91 4.61 -1.34
N PRO A 31 -6.44 3.70 -2.22
CA PRO A 31 -5.46 4.02 -3.27
C PRO A 31 -5.96 4.96 -4.37
N GLU A 32 -7.27 5.19 -4.49
CA GLU A 32 -7.88 6.18 -5.39
C GLU A 32 -8.05 7.55 -4.72
N ARG A 33 -7.84 7.66 -3.41
CA ARG A 33 -8.00 8.93 -2.71
C ARG A 33 -6.87 9.88 -3.10
N LYS A 34 -7.25 11.07 -3.57
CA LYS A 34 -6.31 12.14 -3.90
C LYS A 34 -5.49 12.48 -2.67
N ALA A 35 -4.19 12.61 -2.84
CA ALA A 35 -3.28 12.82 -1.73
C ALA A 35 -3.50 14.17 -1.01
N MET A 36 -3.98 15.18 -1.73
CA MET A 36 -4.41 16.47 -1.13
C MET A 36 -5.61 16.35 -0.18
N ASN A 37 -6.35 15.24 -0.25
CA ASN A 37 -7.50 14.97 0.63
C ASN A 37 -7.11 14.10 1.82
N LEU A 38 -5.82 13.79 2.00
CA LEU A 38 -5.33 13.07 3.17
C LEU A 38 -5.25 14.04 4.35
N SER A 39 -5.82 13.62 5.48
CA SER A 39 -5.57 14.29 6.75
C SER A 39 -4.09 14.16 7.15
N ARG A 40 -3.59 15.11 7.96
CA ARG A 40 -2.22 15.05 8.49
C ARG A 40 -1.92 13.72 9.18
N GLY A 41 -2.86 13.22 10.00
CA GLY A 41 -2.69 11.94 10.67
C GLY A 41 -2.63 10.73 9.72
N GLU A 42 -3.27 10.79 8.55
CA GLU A 42 -3.13 9.75 7.53
C GLU A 42 -1.77 9.79 6.84
N VAL A 43 -1.28 10.99 6.53
CA VAL A 43 0.06 11.17 5.97
C VAL A 43 1.11 10.66 6.95
N GLU A 44 1.02 11.04 8.22
CA GLU A 44 1.93 10.57 9.28
C GLU A 44 1.91 9.03 9.40
N ARG A 45 0.72 8.42 9.40
CA ARG A 45 0.60 6.94 9.39
C ARG A 45 1.27 6.32 8.18
N ILE A 46 1.02 6.85 6.99
CA ILE A 46 1.63 6.35 5.75
C ILE A 46 3.15 6.41 5.86
N VAL A 47 3.72 7.53 6.31
CA VAL A 47 5.17 7.71 6.43
C VAL A 47 5.78 6.70 7.40
N VAL A 48 5.22 6.57 8.61
CA VAL A 48 5.70 5.62 9.63
C VAL A 48 5.65 4.18 9.12
N ILE A 49 4.56 3.79 8.45
CA ILE A 49 4.40 2.44 7.90
C ILE A 49 5.37 2.21 6.73
N SER A 50 5.56 3.22 5.88
CA SER A 50 6.47 3.16 4.73
C SER A 50 7.91 2.95 5.17
N GLU A 51 8.35 3.67 6.21
CA GLU A 51 9.68 3.50 6.78
C GLU A 51 9.84 2.08 7.34
N LYS A 52 8.89 1.64 8.18
CA LYS A 52 8.93 0.32 8.81
C LYS A 52 9.04 -0.80 7.76
N LEU A 53 8.15 -0.83 6.78
CA LEU A 53 8.15 -1.89 5.78
C LEU A 53 9.36 -1.84 4.85
N SER A 54 9.87 -0.65 4.54
CA SER A 54 11.09 -0.51 3.74
C SER A 54 12.30 -1.08 4.49
N ARG A 55 12.41 -0.82 5.80
CA ARG A 55 13.47 -1.39 6.65
C ARG A 55 13.35 -2.91 6.76
N GLU A 56 12.15 -3.43 7.01
CA GLU A 56 11.90 -4.88 7.06
C GLU A 56 12.19 -5.56 5.73
N PHE A 57 11.81 -4.92 4.61
CA PHE A 57 12.10 -5.43 3.28
C PHE A 57 13.61 -5.45 2.97
N LEU A 58 14.34 -4.39 3.33
CA LEU A 58 15.80 -4.35 3.20
C LEU A 58 16.45 -5.46 4.02
N LYS A 59 16.01 -5.66 5.27
CA LYS A 59 16.51 -6.75 6.12
C LYS A 59 16.31 -8.12 5.46
N LEU A 60 15.12 -8.40 4.94
CA LEU A 60 14.86 -9.65 4.23
C LEU A 60 15.76 -9.80 2.98
N LYS A 61 16.00 -8.71 2.25
CA LYS A 61 16.89 -8.72 1.09
C LYS A 61 18.33 -9.04 1.46
N LEU A 62 18.86 -8.42 2.51
CA LEU A 62 20.20 -8.69 3.03
C LEU A 62 20.33 -10.14 3.54
N GLU A 63 19.27 -10.71 4.10
CA GLU A 63 19.20 -12.10 4.53
C GLU A 63 18.87 -13.09 3.39
N HIS A 64 18.81 -12.64 2.14
CA HIS A 64 18.40 -13.43 0.96
C HIS A 64 17.04 -14.14 1.10
N LYS A 65 16.14 -13.58 1.90
CA LYS A 65 14.78 -14.10 2.13
C LYS A 65 13.77 -13.54 1.14
N ARG A 66 12.72 -14.31 0.88
CA ARG A 66 11.57 -13.87 0.05
C ARG A 66 10.73 -12.85 0.83
N ILE A 67 10.08 -11.93 0.10
CA ILE A 67 9.18 -10.91 0.66
C ILE A 67 7.88 -11.49 1.27
N LYS A 68 7.58 -12.76 1.01
CA LYS A 68 6.33 -13.44 1.42
C LYS A 68 5.89 -13.17 2.88
N PRO A 69 6.79 -13.11 3.89
CA PRO A 69 6.41 -12.80 5.27
C PRO A 69 5.78 -11.42 5.47
N LEU A 70 6.08 -10.43 4.60
CA LEU A 70 5.54 -9.08 4.66
C LEU A 70 4.19 -8.93 3.94
N LEU A 71 3.75 -9.94 3.19
CA LEU A 71 2.57 -9.81 2.33
C LEU A 71 1.27 -10.10 3.09
N LEU A 72 0.48 -9.05 3.33
CA LEU A 72 -0.85 -9.12 3.93
C LEU A 72 -1.97 -8.99 2.90
N VAL A 73 -1.72 -8.33 1.76
CA VAL A 73 -2.77 -8.06 0.77
C VAL A 73 -2.35 -8.36 -0.68
N TYR A 74 -1.07 -8.18 -1.03
CA TYR A 74 -0.63 -8.33 -2.40
C TYR A 74 -0.81 -9.78 -2.89
N ASN A 75 -1.45 -9.94 -4.06
CA ASN A 75 -1.78 -11.25 -4.65
C ASN A 75 -2.64 -12.16 -3.75
N ARG A 76 -3.41 -11.60 -2.80
CA ARG A 76 -4.36 -12.33 -1.96
C ARG A 76 -5.83 -12.06 -2.33
N TYR A 77 -6.08 -11.66 -3.58
CA TYR A 77 -7.45 -11.40 -4.05
C TYR A 77 -8.33 -12.64 -3.84
N GLY A 78 -9.56 -12.44 -3.36
CA GLY A 78 -10.46 -13.53 -2.95
C GLY A 78 -10.30 -14.00 -1.51
N ASP A 79 -9.16 -13.76 -0.85
CA ASP A 79 -9.00 -14.07 0.58
C ASP A 79 -9.85 -13.15 1.46
N LYS A 80 -10.22 -13.63 2.65
CA LYS A 80 -10.90 -12.83 3.68
C LYS A 80 -9.92 -11.88 4.37
N CYS A 81 -10.37 -10.66 4.62
CA CYS A 81 -9.62 -9.69 5.41
C CYS A 81 -9.36 -10.20 6.82
N LYS A 82 -8.09 -10.17 7.24
CA LYS A 82 -7.73 -10.43 8.64
C LYS A 82 -8.25 -9.39 9.62
N ILE A 83 -8.69 -8.21 9.13
CA ILE A 83 -9.20 -7.11 9.96
C ILE A 83 -10.74 -7.11 9.99
N CYS A 84 -11.40 -7.19 8.83
CA CYS A 84 -12.86 -7.02 8.73
C CYS A 84 -13.62 -8.20 8.12
N GLY A 85 -12.95 -9.30 7.77
CA GLY A 85 -13.56 -10.46 7.12
C GLY A 85 -14.01 -10.29 5.65
N ALA A 86 -14.12 -9.06 5.13
CA ALA A 86 -14.53 -8.81 3.74
C ALA A 86 -13.50 -9.34 2.73
N PRO A 87 -13.91 -9.77 1.52
CA PRO A 87 -12.99 -10.29 0.52
C PRO A 87 -12.06 -9.19 -0.04
N ILE A 88 -10.80 -9.55 -0.33
CA ILE A 88 -9.87 -8.69 -1.06
C ILE A 88 -10.34 -8.55 -2.51
N LYS A 89 -10.53 -7.32 -2.95
CA LYS A 89 -10.78 -6.98 -4.35
C LYS A 89 -9.46 -6.64 -5.05
N PHE A 90 -9.38 -6.97 -6.32
CA PHE A 90 -8.27 -6.63 -7.20
C PHE A 90 -8.78 -5.82 -8.39
N TYR A 91 -8.01 -4.82 -8.79
CA TYR A 91 -8.23 -4.12 -10.05
C TYR A 91 -6.91 -3.54 -10.60
N MET A 92 -6.93 -3.18 -11.87
CA MET A 92 -5.84 -2.45 -12.52
C MET A 92 -6.11 -0.95 -12.40
N GLN A 93 -5.34 -0.25 -11.58
CA GLN A 93 -5.49 1.19 -11.40
C GLN A 93 -5.14 1.92 -12.69
N LYS A 94 -6.07 2.75 -13.17
CA LYS A 94 -5.89 3.60 -14.35
C LYS A 94 -5.50 5.02 -13.92
N PRO A 95 -4.69 5.74 -14.72
CA PRO A 95 -4.11 5.35 -16.01
C PRO A 95 -2.81 4.52 -15.90
N ILE A 96 -2.21 4.42 -14.71
CA ILE A 96 -0.86 3.87 -14.49
C ILE A 96 -0.72 2.34 -14.64
N ASN A 97 -1.82 1.62 -14.87
CA ASN A 97 -1.90 0.16 -15.00
C ASN A 97 -1.21 -0.62 -13.86
N ARG A 98 -1.39 -0.18 -12.62
CA ARG A 98 -0.82 -0.86 -11.45
C ARG A 98 -1.82 -1.81 -10.81
N LYS A 99 -1.35 -3.04 -10.53
CA LYS A 99 -2.11 -4.03 -9.74
C LYS A 99 -2.40 -3.46 -8.36
N THR A 100 -3.68 -3.27 -8.05
CA THR A 100 -4.12 -2.65 -6.80
C THR A 100 -5.08 -3.59 -6.11
N PHE A 101 -4.86 -3.78 -4.80
CA PHE A 101 -5.61 -4.67 -3.96
C PHE A 101 -6.25 -3.85 -2.83
N ILE A 102 -7.56 -3.98 -2.66
CA ILE A 102 -8.31 -3.21 -1.67
C ILE A 102 -9.26 -4.08 -0.86
N TYR A 103 -9.52 -3.67 0.37
CA TYR A 103 -10.59 -4.22 1.19
C TYR A 103 -11.77 -3.26 1.22
N GLY A 104 -12.93 -3.74 0.75
CA GLY A 104 -14.12 -2.90 0.55
C GLY A 104 -14.57 -2.12 1.80
N ASN A 105 -14.39 -2.67 3.00
CA ASN A 105 -14.81 -2.02 4.24
C ASN A 105 -13.69 -1.29 5.01
N CYS A 106 -12.42 -1.63 4.76
CA CYS A 106 -11.28 -1.06 5.50
C CYS A 106 -10.65 0.16 4.82
N GLN A 107 -10.80 0.29 3.50
CA GLN A 107 -10.25 1.40 2.72
C GLN A 107 -11.40 2.14 2.04
N LYS A 108 -12.28 2.72 2.87
CA LYS A 108 -13.38 3.56 2.37
C LYS A 108 -12.80 4.80 1.68
N LEU A 109 -13.51 5.26 0.65
CA LEU A 109 -13.24 6.55 0.00
C LEU A 109 -13.47 7.69 0.99
#